data_AF-A0A965DP79-F1
#
_entry.id   AF-A0A965DP79-F1
#
_cell.length_a   1.000
_cell.length_b   1.000
_cell.length_c   1.000
_cell.angle_alpha   90.00
_cell.angle_beta   90.00
_cell.angle_gamma   90.00
#
_symmetry.space_group_name_H-M   'P 1'
#
loop_
_entity.id
_entity.type
_entity.pdbx_description
1 polymer ?
#
loop_
_entity_poly.entity_id
_entity_poly.type
_entity_poly.pdbx_seq_one_letter_code
_entity_poly.pdbx_strand_id
1 'polypeptide(L)'
;MARTGYVFTPFEAPDQTPFERLLEVFNELITHTSGDVDEALEWLEIIDKEYRLTTEDYTLEDFVEDLKKKGYIREEPNTSGNGKRSITAKTERALRKNAMDQLFGNIRKNGMGNHRSKKSGHGDEATGEFRSYQFGDSFEQISITESLKNAQINHGAGEFRLAENDLVVEDTHHKSQMSTVLMIDISHSMILYGEDRITPAKKVAMALAELITTCYPKDTLDVIVFGDDAWPISIKELPYLNVGPYHT
;
A
#
# COMPACT_ATOMS: atom_id res chain seq x y z
N MET A 1 -5.03 -47.13 5.12
CA MET A 1 -4.69 -45.70 5.31
C MET A 1 -3.74 -45.29 4.20
N ALA A 2 -4.19 -44.46 3.25
CA ALA A 2 -3.30 -43.89 2.24
C ALA A 2 -2.44 -42.81 2.89
N ARG A 3 -1.12 -42.95 2.83
CA ARG A 3 -0.19 -41.89 3.27
C ARG A 3 -0.21 -40.78 2.23
N THR A 4 -0.70 -39.61 2.61
CA THR A 4 -0.55 -38.38 1.83
C THR A 4 0.91 -37.95 1.85
N GLY A 5 1.53 -37.82 0.67
CA GLY A 5 2.89 -37.29 0.50
C GLY A 5 2.86 -36.05 -0.40
N TYR A 6 3.89 -35.21 -0.30
CA TYR A 6 4.05 -34.03 -1.15
C TYR A 6 4.63 -34.46 -2.51
N VAL A 7 4.04 -33.97 -3.60
CA VAL A 7 4.59 -34.08 -4.95
C VAL A 7 5.17 -32.71 -5.30
N PHE A 8 6.48 -32.66 -5.46
CA PHE A 8 7.16 -31.46 -5.94
C PHE A 8 7.15 -31.50 -7.47
N THR A 9 6.49 -30.53 -8.09
CA THR A 9 6.55 -30.31 -9.53
C THR A 9 7.59 -29.23 -9.83
N PRO A 10 8.23 -29.27 -11.01
CA PRO A 10 9.01 -28.14 -11.48
C PRO A 10 8.14 -26.88 -11.56
N PHE A 11 8.74 -25.73 -11.26
CA PHE A 11 8.04 -24.45 -11.31
C PHE A 11 7.65 -24.13 -12.75
N GLU A 12 6.35 -23.96 -12.99
CA GLU A 12 5.82 -23.42 -14.24
C GLU A 12 5.66 -21.91 -14.08
N ALA A 13 6.46 -21.14 -14.83
CA ALA A 13 6.31 -19.70 -14.85
C ALA A 13 4.97 -19.32 -15.48
N PRO A 14 4.24 -18.32 -14.93
CA PRO A 14 3.03 -17.81 -15.56
C PRO A 14 3.34 -17.27 -16.97
N ASP A 15 2.40 -17.41 -17.91
CA ASP A 15 2.49 -16.80 -19.23
C ASP A 15 2.51 -15.26 -19.08
N GLN A 16 3.70 -14.68 -19.18
CA GLN A 16 3.92 -13.23 -19.13
C GLN A 16 4.30 -12.71 -20.51
N THR A 17 3.82 -11.52 -20.85
CA THR A 17 4.28 -10.84 -22.06
C THR A 17 5.76 -10.41 -21.92
N PRO A 18 6.54 -10.29 -23.02
CA PRO A 18 7.91 -9.80 -22.97
C PRO A 18 8.04 -8.45 -22.24
N PHE A 19 7.06 -7.56 -22.44
CA PHE A 19 6.97 -6.28 -21.73
C PHE A 19 6.84 -6.44 -20.21
N GLU A 20 5.94 -7.32 -19.73
CA GLU A 20 5.74 -7.51 -18.28
C GLU A 20 6.99 -8.06 -17.62
N ARG A 21 7.66 -9.02 -18.25
CA ARG A 21 8.92 -9.58 -17.75
C ARG A 21 10.01 -8.52 -17.64
N LEU A 22 10.19 -7.71 -18.67
CA LEU A 22 11.16 -6.60 -18.66
C LEU A 22 10.76 -5.51 -17.67
N LEU A 23 9.46 -5.25 -17.50
CA LEU A 23 8.95 -4.27 -16.55
C LEU A 23 9.24 -4.68 -15.10
N GLU A 24 9.13 -5.96 -14.75
CA GLU A 24 9.50 -6.46 -13.41
C GLU A 24 10.98 -6.19 -13.11
N VAL A 25 11.88 -6.53 -14.04
CA VAL A 25 13.31 -6.28 -13.90
C VAL A 25 13.60 -4.78 -13.85
N PHE A 26 13.00 -3.99 -14.74
CA PHE A 26 13.15 -2.55 -14.77
C PHE A 26 12.72 -1.90 -13.44
N ASN A 27 11.60 -2.32 -12.85
CA ASN A 27 11.15 -1.80 -11.56
C ASN A 27 12.15 -2.09 -10.42
N GLU A 28 12.78 -3.25 -10.46
CA GLU A 28 13.84 -3.61 -9.51
C GLU A 28 15.05 -2.69 -9.70
N LEU A 29 15.52 -2.53 -10.94
CA LEU A 29 16.65 -1.66 -11.27
C LEU A 29 16.40 -0.21 -10.89
N ILE A 30 15.21 0.33 -11.20
CA ILE A 30 14.81 1.70 -10.80
C ILE A 30 14.86 1.90 -9.29
N THR A 31 14.54 0.87 -8.51
CA THR A 31 14.64 0.94 -7.06
C THR A 31 16.10 1.03 -6.62
N HIS A 32 17.02 0.30 -7.27
CA HIS A 32 18.45 0.35 -6.98
C HIS A 32 19.12 1.66 -7.45
N THR A 33 18.73 2.19 -8.62
CA THR A 33 19.25 3.46 -9.16
C THR A 33 18.56 4.69 -8.58
N SER A 34 17.70 4.49 -7.57
CA SER A 34 16.98 5.58 -6.88
C SER A 34 16.22 6.49 -7.83
N GLY A 35 15.50 5.89 -8.78
CA GLY A 35 14.66 6.62 -9.73
C GLY A 35 15.39 7.15 -10.97
N ASP A 36 16.70 6.92 -11.11
CA ASP A 36 17.41 7.27 -12.35
C ASP A 36 17.09 6.27 -13.45
N VAL A 37 16.31 6.73 -14.43
CA VAL A 37 15.80 5.93 -15.55
C VAL A 37 16.92 5.57 -16.52
N ASP A 38 17.84 6.50 -16.77
CA ASP A 38 18.88 6.30 -17.76
C ASP A 38 19.89 5.26 -17.23
N GLU A 39 20.30 5.38 -15.97
CA GLU A 39 21.15 4.36 -15.31
C GLU A 39 20.45 2.99 -15.25
N ALA A 40 19.15 2.95 -14.94
CA ALA A 40 18.41 1.68 -14.89
C ALA A 40 18.33 0.99 -16.26
N LEU A 41 18.18 1.76 -17.34
CA LEU A 41 18.16 1.22 -18.70
C LEU A 41 19.55 0.74 -19.13
N GLU A 42 20.62 1.45 -18.77
CA GLU A 42 21.99 0.98 -19.00
C GLU A 42 22.27 -0.36 -18.30
N TRP A 43 21.83 -0.51 -17.05
CA TRP A 43 21.96 -1.78 -16.34
C TRP A 43 21.11 -2.88 -16.96
N LEU A 44 19.90 -2.54 -17.44
CA LEU A 44 19.02 -3.48 -18.13
C LEU A 44 19.67 -3.98 -19.44
N GLU A 45 20.37 -3.13 -20.18
CA GLU A 45 21.13 -3.54 -21.38
C GLU A 45 22.24 -4.52 -21.05
N ILE A 46 22.96 -4.32 -19.94
CA ILE A 46 24.01 -5.24 -19.50
C ILE A 46 23.40 -6.60 -19.13
N ILE A 47 22.29 -6.60 -18.40
CA ILE A 47 21.58 -7.83 -18.01
C ILE A 47 21.01 -8.54 -19.25
N ASP A 48 20.46 -7.80 -20.21
CA ASP A 48 19.93 -8.38 -21.45
C ASP A 48 21.02 -9.07 -22.28
N LYS A 49 22.23 -8.50 -22.35
CA LYS A 49 23.37 -9.12 -23.03
C LYS A 49 23.76 -10.47 -22.43
N GLU A 50 23.70 -10.58 -21.11
CA GLU A 50 24.08 -11.80 -20.39
C GLU A 50 22.97 -12.85 -20.41
N TYR A 51 21.72 -12.44 -20.13
CA TYR A 51 20.60 -13.34 -19.89
C TYR A 51 19.62 -13.47 -21.06
N ARG A 52 19.78 -12.67 -22.12
CA ARG A 52 18.91 -12.63 -23.31
C ARG A 52 17.44 -12.48 -22.92
N LEU A 53 17.13 -11.38 -22.25
CA LEU A 53 15.79 -11.05 -21.79
C LEU A 53 14.86 -10.61 -22.94
N THR A 54 15.42 -10.09 -24.03
CA THR A 54 14.71 -9.74 -25.25
C THR A 54 14.55 -10.91 -26.22
N THR A 55 13.71 -10.73 -27.23
CA THR A 55 13.48 -11.69 -28.32
C THR A 55 13.71 -11.00 -29.66
N GLU A 56 13.87 -11.76 -30.75
CA GLU A 56 14.01 -11.17 -32.10
C GLU A 56 12.84 -10.24 -32.47
N ASP A 57 11.65 -10.53 -31.94
CA ASP A 57 10.42 -9.75 -32.18
C ASP A 57 10.19 -8.61 -31.17
N TYR A 58 11.02 -8.49 -30.11
CA TYR A 58 10.81 -7.49 -29.05
C TYR A 58 12.14 -7.07 -28.42
N THR A 59 12.61 -5.89 -28.81
CA THR A 59 13.90 -5.31 -28.41
C THR A 59 13.78 -4.38 -27.20
N LEU A 60 14.91 -3.96 -26.64
CA LEU A 60 14.92 -2.93 -25.58
C LEU A 60 14.41 -1.57 -26.08
N GLU A 61 14.57 -1.27 -27.38
CA GLU A 61 14.02 -0.06 -27.98
C GLU A 61 12.49 -0.09 -27.98
N ASP A 62 11.90 -1.24 -28.35
CA ASP A 62 10.46 -1.47 -28.28
C ASP A 62 9.95 -1.35 -26.83
N PHE A 63 10.72 -1.87 -25.88
CA PHE A 63 10.41 -1.75 -24.45
C PHE A 63 10.40 -0.29 -23.97
N VAL A 64 11.40 0.52 -24.34
CA VAL A 64 11.47 1.94 -23.98
C VAL A 64 10.30 2.72 -24.60
N GLU A 65 9.97 2.46 -25.86
CA GLU A 65 8.82 3.10 -26.51
C GLU A 65 7.50 2.66 -25.87
N ASP A 66 7.36 1.40 -25.48
CA ASP A 66 6.21 0.92 -24.71
C ASP A 66 6.13 1.57 -23.32
N LEU A 67 7.26 1.78 -22.62
CA LEU A 67 7.30 2.50 -21.34
C LEU A 67 6.77 3.93 -21.51
N LYS A 68 7.16 4.64 -22.57
CA LYS A 68 6.63 5.99 -22.88
C LYS A 68 5.15 5.93 -23.22
N LYS A 69 4.76 5.07 -24.16
CA LYS A 69 3.38 4.94 -24.67
C LYS A 69 2.40 4.55 -23.57
N LYS A 70 2.81 3.65 -22.67
CA LYS A 70 2.00 3.22 -21.51
C LYS A 70 2.11 4.20 -20.34
N GLY A 71 2.92 5.26 -20.44
CA GLY A 71 3.05 6.32 -19.45
C GLY A 71 3.76 5.91 -18.17
N TYR A 72 4.77 5.05 -18.25
CA TYR A 72 5.66 4.72 -17.14
C TYR A 72 6.81 5.73 -17.02
N ILE A 73 7.33 6.21 -18.13
CA ILE A 73 8.38 7.24 -18.15
C ILE A 73 7.91 8.46 -18.95
N ARG A 74 8.51 9.61 -18.65
CA ARG A 74 8.32 10.86 -19.38
C ARG A 74 9.67 11.49 -19.65
N GLU A 75 9.76 12.27 -20.72
CA GLU A 75 10.94 13.07 -21.02
C GLU A 75 10.70 14.50 -20.54
N GLU A 76 11.58 15.00 -19.69
CA GLU A 76 11.55 16.39 -19.26
C GLU A 76 12.36 17.24 -20.24
N PRO A 77 11.78 18.31 -20.80
CA PRO A 77 12.50 19.17 -21.72
C PRO A 77 13.64 19.88 -20.96
N ASN A 78 14.88 19.56 -21.34
CA ASN A 78 16.05 20.22 -20.81
C ASN A 78 16.59 21.24 -21.83
N THR A 79 17.20 22.31 -21.33
CA THR A 79 17.76 23.43 -22.13
C THR A 79 18.87 22.97 -23.10
N SER A 80 19.41 21.76 -22.93
CA SER A 80 20.50 21.19 -23.72
C SER A 80 20.08 20.14 -24.76
N GLY A 81 18.79 19.98 -25.07
CA GLY A 81 18.32 19.14 -26.19
C GLY A 81 18.27 17.63 -25.94
N ASN A 82 19.04 17.11 -24.96
CA ASN A 82 18.84 15.77 -24.40
C ASN A 82 17.96 15.89 -23.14
N GLY A 83 16.67 15.63 -23.29
CA GLY A 83 15.73 15.62 -22.17
C GLY A 83 16.06 14.48 -21.20
N LYS A 84 16.12 14.78 -19.89
CA LYS A 84 16.30 13.75 -18.86
C LYS A 84 15.01 12.94 -18.75
N ARG A 85 15.12 11.62 -18.76
CA ARG A 85 13.96 10.74 -18.55
C ARG A 85 13.66 10.68 -17.06
N SER A 86 12.39 10.83 -16.69
CA SER A 86 11.92 10.67 -15.31
C SER A 86 10.79 9.66 -15.24
N ILE A 87 10.72 8.93 -14.14
CA ILE A 87 9.58 8.04 -13.88
C ILE A 87 8.32 8.87 -13.62
N THR A 88 7.17 8.31 -13.96
CA THR A 88 5.87 8.93 -13.71
C THR A 88 5.30 8.48 -12.37
N ALA A 89 4.27 9.17 -11.89
CA ALA A 89 3.47 8.74 -10.74
C ALA A 89 2.87 7.33 -10.90
N LYS A 90 2.67 6.87 -12.14
CA LYS A 90 2.22 5.51 -12.45
C LYS A 90 3.29 4.50 -12.03
N THR A 91 4.54 4.75 -12.40
CA THR A 91 5.69 3.92 -12.03
C THR A 91 5.94 3.98 -10.54
N GLU A 92 5.91 5.15 -9.91
CA GLU A 92 6.04 5.27 -8.45
C GLU A 92 5.02 4.39 -7.71
N ARG A 93 3.76 4.36 -8.18
CA ARG A 93 2.74 3.49 -7.61
C ARG A 93 2.99 2.01 -7.90
N ALA A 94 3.46 1.68 -9.10
CA ALA A 94 3.83 0.31 -9.46
C ALA A 94 4.97 -0.22 -8.57
N LEU A 95 6.00 0.60 -8.31
CA LEU A 95 7.11 0.27 -7.42
C LEU A 95 6.63 -0.05 -6.00
N ARG A 96 5.76 0.80 -5.44
CA ARG A 96 5.20 0.57 -4.11
C ARG A 96 4.33 -0.68 -4.03
N LYS A 97 3.48 -0.91 -5.03
CA LYS A 97 2.67 -2.12 -5.11
C LYS A 97 3.54 -3.37 -5.24
N ASN A 98 4.54 -3.36 -6.11
CA ASN A 98 5.46 -4.49 -6.26
C ASN A 98 6.23 -4.78 -4.97
N ALA A 99 6.73 -3.75 -4.28
CA ALA A 99 7.37 -3.92 -2.97
C ALA A 99 6.41 -4.52 -1.93
N MET A 100 5.14 -4.07 -1.92
CA MET A 100 4.10 -4.63 -1.06
C MET A 100 3.83 -6.09 -1.37
N ASP A 101 3.66 -6.45 -2.64
CA ASP A 101 3.37 -7.82 -3.06
C ASP A 101 4.57 -8.75 -2.78
N GLN A 102 5.80 -8.30 -2.99
CA GLN A 102 7.02 -9.06 -2.66
C GLN A 102 7.14 -9.32 -1.15
N LEU A 103 6.90 -8.31 -0.31
CA LEU A 103 7.11 -8.40 1.15
C LEU A 103 5.93 -9.01 1.89
N PHE A 104 4.70 -8.66 1.51
CA PHE A 104 3.47 -9.05 2.20
C PHE A 104 2.64 -10.10 1.44
N GLY A 105 2.81 -10.24 0.13
CA GLY A 105 2.05 -11.20 -0.68
C GLY A 105 2.31 -12.67 -0.33
N ASN A 106 3.53 -12.98 0.13
CA ASN A 106 3.93 -14.32 0.55
C ASN A 106 3.74 -14.59 2.05
N ILE A 107 3.27 -13.61 2.82
CA ILE A 107 3.01 -13.83 4.25
C ILE A 107 1.85 -14.80 4.38
N ARG A 108 2.11 -15.94 5.04
CA ARG A 108 1.07 -16.90 5.41
C ARG A 108 -0.06 -16.14 6.11
N LYS A 109 -1.28 -16.24 5.58
CA LYS A 109 -2.51 -15.71 6.20
C LYS A 109 -2.78 -16.44 7.52
N ASN A 110 -2.03 -16.09 8.56
CA ASN A 110 -2.27 -16.57 9.91
C ASN A 110 -3.21 -15.58 10.61
N GLY A 111 -4.49 -15.94 10.68
CA GLY A 111 -5.49 -15.27 11.49
C GLY A 111 -6.21 -14.11 10.79
N MET A 112 -7.54 -14.08 10.92
CA MET A 112 -8.35 -12.91 10.56
C MET A 112 -8.02 -11.77 11.51
N GLY A 113 -7.24 -10.80 11.04
CA GLY A 113 -6.88 -9.60 11.78
C GLY A 113 -7.20 -8.34 10.98
N ASN A 114 -8.48 -8.07 10.70
CA ASN A 114 -8.88 -6.66 10.73
C ASN A 114 -8.79 -6.25 12.20
N HIS A 115 -8.20 -5.10 12.49
CA HIS A 115 -8.18 -4.51 13.84
C HIS A 115 -9.62 -4.21 14.30
N ARG A 116 -10.42 -5.24 14.59
CA ARG A 116 -11.68 -5.10 15.29
C ARG A 116 -11.29 -4.71 16.70
N SER A 117 -11.44 -3.41 16.99
CA SER A 117 -11.57 -2.97 18.37
C SER A 117 -12.55 -3.92 19.05
N LYS A 118 -12.13 -4.54 20.16
CA LYS A 118 -13.00 -5.41 20.97
C LYS A 118 -14.15 -4.63 21.63
N LYS A 119 -14.18 -3.30 21.46
CA LYS A 119 -15.24 -2.43 21.97
C LYS A 119 -16.15 -2.04 20.80
N SER A 120 -17.39 -2.53 20.83
CA SER A 120 -18.52 -1.73 20.31
C SER A 120 -18.62 -0.50 21.22
N GLY A 121 -18.75 0.68 20.66
CA GLY A 121 -18.67 1.94 21.39
C GLY A 121 -18.94 3.13 20.49
N HIS A 122 -19.11 4.32 21.10
CA HIS A 122 -19.43 5.57 20.42
C HIS A 122 -18.58 5.78 19.16
N GLY A 123 -19.20 5.58 18.01
CA GLY A 123 -18.73 6.02 16.70
C GLY A 123 -19.85 6.73 15.95
N ASP A 124 -19.48 7.43 14.88
CA ASP A 124 -20.38 8.28 14.08
C ASP A 124 -21.08 7.53 12.93
N GLU A 125 -20.67 6.29 12.65
CA GLU A 125 -21.26 5.49 11.57
C GLU A 125 -22.16 4.40 12.14
N ALA A 126 -23.44 4.53 11.80
CA ALA A 126 -24.49 3.57 12.12
C ALA A 126 -24.24 2.24 11.39
N THR A 127 -24.34 1.12 12.10
CA THR A 127 -24.11 -0.22 11.53
C THR A 127 -25.31 -0.76 10.77
N GLY A 128 -26.49 -0.12 10.92
CA GLY A 128 -27.76 -0.67 10.46
C GLY A 128 -28.26 -1.86 11.29
N GLU A 129 -27.53 -2.23 12.36
CA GLU A 129 -27.96 -3.26 13.31
C GLU A 129 -28.69 -2.60 14.47
N PHE A 130 -29.93 -3.04 14.68
CA PHE A 130 -30.79 -2.56 15.75
C PHE A 130 -30.82 -3.54 16.90
N ARG A 131 -30.78 -3.03 18.12
CA ARG A 131 -30.99 -3.81 19.34
C ARG A 131 -31.87 -3.07 20.33
N SER A 132 -32.45 -3.80 21.29
CA SER A 132 -33.19 -3.19 22.38
C SER A 132 -32.28 -2.30 23.24
N TYR A 133 -32.81 -1.16 23.68
CA TYR A 133 -32.17 -0.27 24.63
C TYR A 133 -31.79 -1.02 25.92
N GLN A 134 -30.59 -0.73 26.43
CA GLN A 134 -30.14 -1.16 27.74
C GLN A 134 -29.73 0.07 28.56
N PHE A 135 -29.97 0.00 29.87
CA PHE A 135 -29.58 1.06 30.78
C PHE A 135 -28.09 1.39 30.66
N GLY A 136 -27.79 2.64 30.29
CA GLY A 136 -26.43 3.12 30.02
C GLY A 136 -26.14 3.45 28.55
N ASP A 137 -27.01 3.05 27.62
CA ASP A 137 -26.92 3.47 26.21
C ASP A 137 -27.18 4.98 26.06
N SER A 138 -26.49 5.63 25.12
CA SER A 138 -26.64 7.06 24.87
C SER A 138 -27.96 7.38 24.16
N PHE A 139 -28.60 8.48 24.55
CA PHE A 139 -29.83 8.96 23.91
C PHE A 139 -29.64 9.28 22.42
N GLU A 140 -28.42 9.64 22.01
CA GLU A 140 -28.09 9.93 20.61
C GLU A 140 -28.16 8.68 19.71
N GLN A 141 -28.06 7.48 20.29
CA GLN A 141 -28.09 6.21 19.57
C GLN A 141 -29.52 5.64 19.44
N ILE A 142 -30.53 6.32 19.99
CA ILE A 142 -31.92 5.85 19.94
C ILE A 142 -32.50 6.11 18.54
N SER A 143 -32.89 5.03 17.85
CA SER A 143 -33.65 5.11 16.61
C SER A 143 -35.10 5.44 16.94
N ILE A 144 -35.48 6.72 16.83
CA ILE A 144 -36.85 7.19 17.11
C ILE A 144 -37.86 6.46 16.22
N THR A 145 -37.53 6.23 14.95
CA THR A 145 -38.42 5.60 13.98
C THR A 145 -38.72 4.15 14.35
N GLU A 146 -37.69 3.34 14.65
CA GLU A 146 -37.90 1.94 15.06
C GLU A 146 -38.51 1.84 16.46
N SER A 147 -38.18 2.78 17.36
CA SER A 147 -38.81 2.84 18.69
C SER A 147 -40.30 3.15 18.60
N LEU A 148 -40.70 4.09 17.73
CA LEU A 148 -42.10 4.46 17.52
C LEU A 148 -42.90 3.30 16.91
N LYS A 149 -42.30 2.61 15.93
CA LYS A 149 -42.86 1.40 15.32
C LYS A 149 -43.06 0.29 16.36
N ASN A 150 -42.09 0.06 17.24
CA ASN A 150 -42.22 -0.91 18.32
C ASN A 150 -43.32 -0.54 19.32
N ALA A 151 -43.40 0.72 19.73
CA ALA A 151 -44.48 1.21 20.59
C ALA A 151 -45.87 0.98 19.97
N GLN A 152 -46.02 1.26 18.67
CA GLN A 152 -47.30 1.03 17.99
C GLN A 152 -47.65 -0.47 17.90
N ILE A 153 -46.67 -1.34 17.72
CA ILE A 153 -46.86 -2.80 17.72
C ILE A 153 -47.28 -3.29 19.12
N ASN A 154 -46.61 -2.81 20.17
CA ASN A 154 -46.81 -3.29 21.54
C ASN A 154 -48.05 -2.69 22.24
N HIS A 155 -48.41 -1.46 21.90
CA HIS A 155 -49.47 -0.70 22.58
C HIS A 155 -50.67 -0.37 21.69
N GLY A 156 -50.60 -0.68 20.39
CA GLY A 156 -51.69 -0.51 19.43
C GLY A 156 -51.86 0.93 18.93
N ALA A 157 -52.85 1.13 18.06
CA ALA A 157 -53.11 2.41 17.36
C ALA A 157 -54.02 3.37 18.15
N GLY A 158 -54.28 3.09 19.43
CA GLY A 158 -55.13 3.90 20.30
C GLY A 158 -54.37 5.10 20.88
N GLU A 159 -54.41 5.26 22.20
CA GLU A 159 -53.60 6.26 22.88
C GLU A 159 -52.11 5.95 22.71
N PHE A 160 -51.34 6.93 22.26
CA PHE A 160 -49.90 6.76 22.09
C PHE A 160 -49.22 6.57 23.45
N ARG A 161 -48.58 5.42 23.62
CA ARG A 161 -47.78 5.08 24.79
C ARG A 161 -46.42 4.57 24.32
N LEU A 162 -45.35 5.18 24.83
CA LEU A 162 -43.97 4.76 24.62
C LEU A 162 -43.38 4.35 25.96
N ALA A 163 -42.92 3.12 26.07
CA ALA A 163 -42.25 2.59 27.25
C ALA A 163 -40.79 2.27 26.96
N GLU A 164 -39.96 2.11 28.00
CA GLU A 164 -38.53 1.85 27.87
C GLU A 164 -38.23 0.59 27.03
N ASN A 165 -39.06 -0.44 27.16
CA ASN A 165 -38.97 -1.68 26.39
C ASN A 165 -39.27 -1.53 24.89
N ASP A 166 -39.82 -0.38 24.47
CA ASP A 166 -40.03 -0.06 23.06
C ASP A 166 -38.81 0.63 22.44
N LEU A 167 -37.89 1.16 23.26
CA LEU A 167 -36.72 1.88 22.77
C LEU A 167 -35.76 0.93 22.06
N VAL A 168 -35.39 1.35 20.85
CA VAL A 168 -34.43 0.66 19.98
C VAL A 168 -33.23 1.57 19.82
N VAL A 169 -32.05 0.99 20.01
CA VAL A 169 -30.78 1.66 19.72
C VAL A 169 -30.16 1.07 18.47
N GLU A 170 -29.53 1.92 17.68
CA GLU A 170 -28.71 1.53 16.55
C GLU A 170 -27.26 1.45 17.01
N ASP A 171 -26.63 0.28 16.81
CA ASP A 171 -25.21 0.14 17.15
C ASP A 171 -24.37 1.01 16.20
N THR A 172 -23.27 1.55 16.73
CA THR A 172 -22.31 2.33 15.94
C THR A 172 -20.94 1.66 15.94
N HIS A 173 -20.23 1.74 14.81
CA HIS A 173 -18.88 1.21 14.73
C HIS A 173 -17.88 2.23 15.30
N HIS A 174 -17.17 1.85 16.38
CA HIS A 174 -15.99 2.57 16.84
C HIS A 174 -14.85 2.39 15.83
N LYS A 175 -14.56 3.42 15.03
CA LYS A 175 -13.39 3.48 14.16
C LYS A 175 -12.24 4.16 14.91
N SER A 176 -11.28 3.37 15.39
CA SER A 176 -10.00 3.91 15.86
C SER A 176 -9.20 4.37 14.65
N GLN A 177 -8.88 5.67 14.59
CA GLN A 177 -7.90 6.20 13.64
C GLN A 177 -6.50 5.97 14.19
N MET A 178 -5.54 5.64 13.33
CA MET A 178 -4.13 5.48 13.69
C MET A 178 -3.26 6.46 12.90
N SER A 179 -2.27 7.03 13.59
CA SER A 179 -1.26 7.90 13.00
C SER A 179 0.10 7.23 13.10
N THR A 180 0.70 6.94 11.94
CA THR A 180 2.02 6.31 11.82
C THR A 180 3.06 7.37 11.44
N VAL A 181 4.19 7.38 12.12
CA VAL A 181 5.40 8.08 11.67
C VAL A 181 6.45 7.04 11.30
N LEU A 182 6.89 7.05 10.04
CA LEU A 182 7.97 6.21 9.54
C LEU A 182 9.25 7.04 9.44
N MET A 183 10.30 6.62 10.15
CA MET A 183 11.61 7.28 10.12
C MET A 183 12.62 6.42 9.34
N ILE A 184 13.35 7.02 8.40
CA ILE A 184 14.33 6.33 7.54
C ILE A 184 15.70 6.98 7.70
N ASP A 185 16.69 6.17 8.08
CA ASP A 185 18.09 6.57 8.16
C ASP A 185 18.67 6.71 6.74
N ILE A 186 19.32 7.84 6.45
CA ILE A 186 20.03 8.13 5.18
C ILE A 186 21.51 8.50 5.42
N SER A 187 22.04 8.15 6.60
CA SER A 187 23.44 8.35 6.98
C SER A 187 24.38 7.39 6.24
N HIS A 188 25.68 7.66 6.31
CA HIS A 188 26.72 6.83 5.70
C HIS A 188 26.71 5.37 6.19
N SER A 189 26.18 5.12 7.40
CA SER A 189 26.05 3.76 7.94
C SER A 189 25.20 2.84 7.05
N MET A 190 24.33 3.41 6.21
CA MET A 190 23.43 2.68 5.33
C MET A 190 24.11 2.10 4.08
N ILE A 191 25.36 2.48 3.79
CA ILE A 191 26.20 1.94 2.71
C ILE A 191 27.58 1.44 3.19
N LEU A 192 27.81 1.45 4.50
CA LEU A 192 29.11 1.16 5.09
C LEU A 192 29.53 -0.29 4.79
N TYR A 193 30.83 -0.48 4.55
CA TYR A 193 31.44 -1.77 4.19
C TYR A 193 30.95 -2.37 2.85
N GLY A 194 30.36 -1.55 1.98
CA GLY A 194 29.82 -1.98 0.69
C GLY A 194 28.48 -2.71 0.80
N GLU A 195 27.82 -2.66 1.96
CA GLU A 195 26.48 -3.22 2.15
C GLU A 195 25.42 -2.18 1.80
N ASP A 196 24.54 -2.48 0.84
CA ASP A 196 23.38 -1.63 0.51
C ASP A 196 22.21 -1.91 1.48
N ARG A 197 22.12 -1.13 2.56
CA ARG A 197 21.02 -1.18 3.53
C ARG A 197 19.90 -0.20 3.20
N ILE A 198 20.18 0.81 2.38
CA ILE A 198 19.20 1.85 2.01
C ILE A 198 18.13 1.29 1.08
N THR A 199 18.51 0.46 0.10
CA THR A 199 17.56 -0.14 -0.84
C THR A 199 16.53 -1.04 -0.15
N PRO A 200 16.92 -2.01 0.71
CA PRO A 200 15.94 -2.80 1.44
C PRO A 200 15.08 -1.95 2.38
N ALA A 201 15.65 -0.94 3.05
CA ALA A 201 14.87 -0.02 3.89
C ALA A 201 13.82 0.74 3.07
N LYS A 202 14.20 1.26 1.90
CA LYS A 202 13.29 1.94 0.95
C LYS A 202 12.18 1.01 0.47
N LYS A 203 12.47 -0.25 0.14
CA LYS A 203 11.45 -1.23 -0.25
C LYS A 203 10.44 -1.49 0.87
N VAL A 204 10.92 -1.69 2.09
CA VAL A 204 10.05 -1.88 3.27
C VAL A 204 9.18 -0.64 3.49
N ALA A 205 9.76 0.56 3.38
CA ALA A 205 9.03 1.82 3.50
C ALA A 205 7.93 1.96 2.44
N MET A 206 8.26 1.68 1.17
CA MET A 206 7.31 1.71 0.05
C MET A 206 6.18 0.71 0.24
N ALA A 207 6.49 -0.51 0.66
CA ALA A 207 5.53 -1.57 0.91
C ALA A 207 4.58 -1.24 2.07
N LEU A 208 5.13 -0.72 3.18
CA LEU A 208 4.34 -0.28 4.33
C LEU A 208 3.42 0.90 3.96
N ALA A 209 3.93 1.85 3.18
CA ALA A 209 3.14 2.98 2.70
C ALA A 209 1.98 2.53 1.82
N GLU A 210 2.20 1.60 0.88
CA GLU A 210 1.12 1.05 0.06
C GLU A 210 0.12 0.27 0.92
N LEU A 211 0.59 -0.55 1.87
CA LEU A 211 -0.28 -1.33 2.77
C LEU A 211 -1.19 -0.40 3.59
N ILE A 212 -0.64 0.62 4.24
CA ILE A 212 -1.42 1.55 5.07
C ILE A 212 -2.42 2.32 4.20
N THR A 213 -1.97 2.90 3.09
CA THR A 213 -2.84 3.74 2.25
C THR A 213 -3.93 2.95 1.53
N THR A 214 -3.73 1.67 1.26
CA THR A 214 -4.72 0.81 0.59
C THR A 214 -5.65 0.08 1.56
N CYS A 215 -5.13 -0.50 2.64
CA CYS A 215 -5.94 -1.25 3.61
C CYS A 215 -6.60 -0.35 4.67
N TYR A 216 -5.99 0.79 4.99
CA TYR A 216 -6.42 1.69 6.06
C TYR A 216 -6.51 3.15 5.58
N PRO A 217 -7.41 3.46 4.62
CA PRO A 217 -7.46 4.79 3.99
C PRO A 217 -7.87 5.94 4.93
N LYS A 218 -8.33 5.64 6.16
CA LYS A 218 -8.64 6.64 7.19
C LYS A 218 -7.47 6.90 8.16
N ASP A 219 -6.40 6.13 8.07
CA ASP A 219 -5.19 6.29 8.88
C ASP A 219 -4.22 7.27 8.20
N THR A 220 -3.35 7.89 9.00
CA THR A 220 -2.32 8.82 8.50
C THR A 220 -0.94 8.19 8.55
N LEU A 221 -0.11 8.53 7.56
CA LEU A 221 1.28 8.12 7.48
C LEU A 221 2.15 9.34 7.15
N ASP A 222 3.04 9.70 8.08
CA ASP A 222 4.07 10.71 7.89
C ASP A 222 5.43 10.02 7.74
N VAL A 223 6.23 10.48 6.78
CA VAL A 223 7.57 9.93 6.53
C VAL A 223 8.62 11.00 6.82
N ILE A 224 9.61 10.65 7.63
CA ILE A 224 10.73 11.52 8.01
C ILE A 224 12.02 10.80 7.63
N VAL A 225 12.91 11.48 6.91
CA VAL A 225 14.28 11.00 6.70
C VAL A 225 15.21 11.69 7.68
N PHE A 226 16.26 11.00 8.10
CA PHE A 226 17.25 11.55 9.02
C PHE A 226 18.69 11.14 8.69
N GLY A 227 19.61 12.07 8.87
CA GLY A 227 21.06 11.89 8.86
C GLY A 227 21.66 12.83 9.90
N ASP A 228 22.38 13.86 9.47
CA ASP A 228 22.79 14.97 10.35
C ASP A 228 21.58 15.83 10.77
N ASP A 229 20.65 16.03 9.84
CA ASP A 229 19.38 16.72 10.04
C ASP A 229 18.20 15.77 9.77
N ALA A 230 16.99 16.14 10.22
CA ALA A 230 15.76 15.41 9.95
C ALA A 230 14.71 16.30 9.28
N TRP A 231 14.05 15.79 8.24
CA TRP A 231 13.00 16.52 7.54
C TRP A 231 11.90 15.58 7.01
N PRO A 232 10.65 16.08 6.90
CA PRO A 232 9.57 15.30 6.33
C PRO A 232 9.72 15.17 4.81
N ILE A 233 9.30 14.03 4.28
CA ILE A 233 9.20 13.76 2.84
C ILE A 233 7.82 13.21 2.50
N SER A 234 7.43 13.33 1.24
CA SER A 234 6.22 12.69 0.73
C SER A 234 6.46 11.21 0.37
N ILE A 235 5.38 10.42 0.37
CA ILE A 235 5.43 9.01 -0.07
C ILE A 235 5.94 8.86 -1.52
N LYS A 236 5.77 9.90 -2.34
CA LYS A 236 6.27 9.93 -3.73
C LYS A 236 7.78 10.02 -3.81
N GLU A 237 8.43 10.55 -2.78
CA GLU A 237 9.88 10.72 -2.74
C GLU A 237 10.61 9.43 -2.33
N LEU A 238 9.90 8.44 -1.76
CA LEU A 238 10.48 7.18 -1.31
C LEU A 238 11.36 6.48 -2.37
N PRO A 239 10.94 6.32 -3.65
CA PRO A 239 11.77 5.65 -4.67
C PRO A 239 13.12 6.35 -4.92
N TYR A 240 13.17 7.67 -4.71
CA TYR A 240 14.32 8.52 -5.00
C TYR A 240 15.27 8.69 -3.82
N LEU A 241 14.97 8.05 -2.68
CA LEU A 241 15.86 8.08 -1.52
C LEU A 241 17.18 7.40 -1.86
N ASN A 242 18.24 8.16 -1.58
CA ASN A 242 19.61 7.74 -1.71
C ASN A 242 20.36 8.14 -0.43
N VAL A 243 21.49 7.48 -0.16
CA VAL A 243 22.37 7.90 0.94
C VAL A 243 22.93 9.25 0.58
N GLY A 244 22.82 10.21 1.49
CA GLY A 244 23.38 11.52 1.21
C GLY A 244 24.91 11.57 1.35
N PRO A 245 25.54 12.67 0.92
CA PRO A 245 26.99 12.88 0.99
C PRO A 245 27.45 13.20 2.44
N TYR A 246 26.83 12.59 3.44
CA TYR A 246 26.97 12.96 4.85
C TYR A 246 28.10 12.14 5.46
N HIS A 247 29.26 12.79 5.60
CA HIS A 247 30.33 12.30 6.45
C HIS A 247 29.91 12.46 7.90
N THR A 248 29.62 11.37 8.59
CA THR A 248 29.85 11.31 10.04
C THR A 248 31.34 11.27 10.31
#